data_AF-A0A8E2GX50-F1
#
_entry.id   AF-A0A8E2GX50-F1
#
_cell.length_a   1.000
_cell.length_b   1.000
_cell.length_c   1.000
_cell.angle_alpha   90.00
_cell.angle_beta   90.00
_cell.angle_gamma   90.00
#
_symmetry.space_group_name_H-M   'P 1'
#
loop_
_entity.id
_entity.type
_entity.pdbx_description
1 polymer ?
#
loop_
_entity_poly.entity_id
_entity_poly.type
_entity_poly.pdbx_seq_one_letter_code
_entity_poly.pdbx_strand_id
1 'polypeptide(L)' 'MSRKTQRYSKEFKAEAVRTVLENQLSISEGASRLSLPEGTLGQWSNLPIWPLLPHFRSMV' A
#
# COMPACT_ATOMS: atom_id res chain seq x y z
N MET A 1 -23.21 -8.97 -7.40
CA MET A 1 -21.96 -8.39 -7.94
C MET A 1 -20.78 -9.16 -7.36
N SER A 2 -20.06 -9.95 -8.18
CA SER A 2 -18.91 -10.73 -7.72
C SER A 2 -17.70 -9.79 -7.61
N ARG A 3 -17.18 -9.57 -6.40
CA ARG A 3 -15.98 -8.75 -6.18
C ARG A 3 -14.80 -9.51 -6.82
N LYS A 4 -14.40 -9.14 -8.04
CA LYS A 4 -13.12 -9.58 -8.61
C LYS A 4 -12.04 -9.13 -7.62
N THR A 5 -11.49 -10.08 -6.86
CA THR A 5 -10.39 -9.81 -5.95
C THR A 5 -9.20 -9.40 -6.80
N GLN A 6 -8.98 -8.09 -6.90
CA GLN A 6 -7.85 -7.54 -7.64
C GLN A 6 -6.58 -8.03 -6.94
N ARG A 7 -5.90 -9.00 -7.57
CA ARG A 7 -4.67 -9.60 -7.03
C ARG A 7 -3.52 -8.68 -7.37
N TYR A 8 -3.29 -7.71 -6.50
CA TYR A 8 -2.10 -6.88 -6.57
C TYR A 8 -0.87 -7.68 -6.15
N SER A 9 0.19 -7.61 -6.95
CA SER A 9 1.48 -8.21 -6.66
C SER A 9 2.08 -7.60 -5.39
N LYS A 10 2.87 -8.39 -4.64
CA LYS A 10 3.56 -7.93 -3.43
C LYS A 10 4.44 -6.70 -3.67
N GLU A 11 5.07 -6.61 -4.83
CA GLU A 11 5.92 -5.48 -5.24
C GLU A 11 5.10 -4.22 -5.48
N PHE A 12 3.95 -4.34 -6.15
CA PHE A 12 3.04 -3.23 -6.37
C PHE A 12 2.49 -2.68 -5.04
N LYS A 13 2.14 -3.56 -4.09
CA LYS A 13 1.70 -3.12 -2.76
C LYS A 13 2.81 -2.40 -2.00
N ALA A 14 4.05 -2.87 -2.14
CA ALA A 14 5.22 -2.24 -1.53
C ALA A 14 5.45 -0.84 -2.12
N GLU A 15 5.46 -0.73 -3.45
CA GLU A 15 5.65 0.54 -4.15
C GLU A 15 4.55 1.54 -3.81
N ALA A 16 3.29 1.09 -3.75
CA ALA A 16 2.16 1.91 -3.35
C ALA A 16 2.36 2.59 -1.99
N VAL A 17 2.79 1.81 -1.00
CA VAL A 17 3.01 2.31 0.36
C VAL A 17 4.30 3.13 0.43
N ARG A 18 5.32 2.80 -0.37
CA ARG A 18 6.55 3.61 -0.48
C ARG A 18 6.22 5.00 -0.99
N THR A 19 5.43 5.12 -2.05
CA THR A 19 5.01 6.43 -2.57
C THR A 19 4.30 7.24 -1.50
N VAL A 20 3.42 6.61 -0.69
CA VAL A 20 2.72 7.27 0.42
C VAL A 20 3.70 7.77 1.47
N LEU A 21 4.64 6.94 1.92
CA LEU A 21 5.62 7.33 2.95
C LEU A 21 6.64 8.35 2.44
N GLU A 22 7.21 8.11 1.26
CA GLU A 22 8.24 8.95 0.64
C GLU A 22 7.73 10.35 0.32
N ASN A 23 6.48 10.46 -0.15
CA ASN A 23 5.86 11.74 -0.46
C ASN A 23 5.05 12.29 0.74
N GLN A 24 5.14 11.67 1.92
CA GLN A 24 4.36 11.99 3.13
C GLN A 24 2.86 12.20 2.85
N LEU A 25 2.30 11.39 1.95
CA LEU A 25 0.91 11.47 1.53
C LEU A 25 0.02 10.82 2.58
N SER A 26 -1.21 11.32 2.66
CA SER A 26 -2.26 10.61 3.38
C SER A 26 -2.68 9.36 2.62
N ILE A 27 -3.22 8.35 3.32
CA ILE A 27 -3.75 7.12 2.71
C ILE A 27 -4.75 7.43 1.59
N SER A 28 -5.60 8.45 1.78
CA SER A 28 -6.57 8.92 0.78
C SER A 28 -5.89 9.40 -0.51
N GLU A 29 -4.86 10.22 -0.36
CA GLU A 29 -4.16 10.84 -1.48
C GLU A 29 -3.28 9.83 -2.23
N GLY A 30 -2.57 8.96 -1.50
CA GLY A 30 -1.84 7.85 -2.10
C GLY A 30 -2.78 6.88 -2.81
N ALA A 31 -3.94 6.57 -2.23
CA ALA A 31 -4.93 5.71 -2.84
C ALA A 31 -5.50 6.34 -4.12
N SER A 32 -5.84 7.62 -4.09
CA SER A 32 -6.30 8.36 -5.27
C SER A 32 -5.26 8.37 -6.39
N ARG A 33 -3.99 8.68 -6.08
CA ARG A 33 -2.89 8.68 -7.06
C ARG A 33 -2.65 7.32 -7.69
N LEU A 34 -2.75 6.26 -6.89
CA LEU A 34 -2.52 4.89 -7.33
C LEU A 34 -3.79 4.23 -7.88
N SER A 35 -4.91 4.96 -7.93
CA SER A 35 -6.24 4.44 -8.31
C SER A 35 -6.63 3.20 -7.50
N LEU A 36 -6.31 3.22 -6.20
CA LEU A 36 -6.63 2.17 -5.24
C LEU A 36 -7.79 2.57 -4.35
N PRO A 37 -8.57 1.60 -3.84
CA PRO A 37 -9.48 1.87 -2.76
C PRO A 37 -8.71 2.29 -1.51
N GLU A 38 -9.12 3.36 -0.86
CA GLU A 38 -8.48 3.86 0.38
C GLU A 38 -8.40 2.77 1.45
N GLY A 39 -9.48 1.99 1.62
CA GLY A 39 -9.49 0.84 2.54
C GLY A 39 -8.52 -0.28 2.15
N THR A 40 -8.20 -0.41 0.87
CA THR A 40 -7.20 -1.37 0.40
C THR A 40 -5.79 -0.91 0.76
N LEU A 41 -5.48 0.37 0.50
CA LEU A 41 -4.17 0.95 0.83
C LEU A 41 -3.95 1.11 2.34
N GLY A 42 -5.00 1.46 3.09
CA GLY A 42 -4.98 1.51 4.54
C GLY A 42 -4.79 0.13 5.16
N GLN A 43 -5.49 -0.90 4.66
CA GLN A 43 -5.26 -2.28 5.08
C GLN A 43 -3.83 -2.70 4.79
N TRP A 44 -3.35 -2.41 3.59
CA TRP A 44 -1.97 -2.58 3.15
C TRP A 44 -0.98 -1.96 4.14
N SER A 45 -1.08 -0.67 4.43
CA SER A 45 -0.24 0.01 5.43
C SER A 45 -0.18 -0.67 6.80
N ASN A 46 -1.21 -1.42 7.18
CA ASN A 46 -1.31 -2.16 8.45
C ASN A 46 -1.02 -3.66 8.33
N LEU A 47 -0.81 -4.19 7.12
CA LEU A 47 -0.59 -5.62 6.93
C LEU A 47 0.82 -6.02 7.42
N PRO A 48 0.97 -7.17 8.11
CA PRO A 48 2.26 -7.66 8.60
C PRO A 48 3.23 -8.11 7.48
N ILE A 49 2.84 -7.97 6.22
CA ILE A 49 3.72 -8.23 5.08
C ILE A 49 4.74 -7.09 4.84
N TRP A 50 4.58 -5.92 5.47
CA TRP A 50 5.50 -4.78 5.31
C TRP A 50 6.85 -4.95 5.99
N PRO A 51 6.94 -5.40 7.25
CA PRO A 51 8.23 -5.70 7.86
C PRO A 51 8.97 -6.86 7.16
N LEU A 52 8.29 -7.64 6.31
CA LEU A 52 8.90 -8.69 5.49
C LEU A 52 9.56 -8.15 4.22
N LEU A 53 9.34 -6.89 3.85
CA LEU A 53 10.03 -6.23 2.76
C LEU A 53 11.33 -5.62 3.30
N PRO A 54 12.51 -5.98 2.74
CA PRO A 54 13.81 -5.57 3.26
C PRO A 54 14.00 -4.06 3.33
N HIS A 55 13.24 -3.29 2.55
CA HIS A 55 13.32 -1.84 2.47
C HIS A 55 12.47 -1.09 3.53
N PHE A 56 11.42 -1.71 4.07
CA PHE A 56 10.50 -1.06 5.02
C PHE A 56 10.91 -1.22 6.48
N ARG A 57 11.66 -2.28 6.80
CA ARG A 57 12.12 -2.58 8.17
C ARG A 57 13.04 -1.50 8.77
N SER A 58 13.58 -0.59 7.95
CA SER A 58 14.50 0.47 8.39
C SER A 58 13.82 1.81 8.70
N MET A 59 12.50 1.92 8.51
CA MET A 59 11.72 3.16 8.72
C MET A 59 10.93 3.15 10.04
N VAL A 60 11.16 2.16 10.91
CA VAL A 60 10.62 2.06 12.28
C VAL A 60 11.73 1.97 13.30
#